data_AF-A0A518H4W5-F1
#
_entry.id   AF-A0A518H4W5-F1
#
_cell.length_a   1.000
_cell.length_b   1.000
_cell.length_c   1.000
_cell.angle_alpha   90.00
_cell.angle_beta   90.00
_cell.angle_gamma   90.00
#
_symmetry.space_group_name_H-M   'P 1'
#
loop_
_entity.id
_entity.type
_entity.pdbx_description
1 polymer ?
#
loop_
_entity_poly.entity_id
_entity_poly.type
_entity_poly.pdbx_seq_one_letter_code
_entity_poly.pdbx_strand_id
1 'polypeptide(L)'
;MRSFLIVVVSTAYLLALVELTLVRFHQDSPEPNLVPMRTVAACCASGGRTMALNVAGNLALLAPVGVLLPLARPGRVSTAQVVLAASLLSGAIEAAQFAGGRRTADVDDLILNTIGALAAYTTLRVVSTASRSFTPIGTAGPRRPAFAGPRGAGAGR
;
A
#
# COMPACT_ATOMS: atom_id res chain seq x y z
N MET A 1 10.73 -16.33 8.14
CA MET A 1 10.84 -15.02 8.85
C MET A 1 10.09 -13.90 8.14
N ARG A 2 10.33 -13.64 6.84
CA ARG A 2 9.65 -12.56 6.09
C ARG A 2 8.12 -12.60 6.16
N SER A 3 7.49 -13.75 5.90
CA SER A 3 6.02 -13.87 5.93
C SER A 3 5.44 -13.63 7.33
N PHE A 4 6.12 -14.11 8.37
CA PHE A 4 5.74 -13.89 9.77
C PHE A 4 5.73 -12.40 10.12
N LEU A 5 6.77 -11.66 9.73
CA LEU A 5 6.85 -10.22 9.96
C LEU A 5 5.70 -9.47 9.27
N ILE A 6 5.40 -9.81 8.01
CA ILE A 6 4.29 -9.17 7.27
C ILE A 6 2.96 -9.42 7.95
N VAL A 7 2.71 -10.65 8.43
CA VAL A 7 1.50 -10.96 9.19
C VAL A 7 1.42 -10.14 10.47
N VAL A 8 2.50 -10.06 11.25
CA VAL A 8 2.53 -9.28 12.51
C VAL A 8 2.25 -7.80 12.24
N VAL A 9 2.93 -7.20 11.26
CA VAL A 9 2.72 -5.79 10.88
C VAL A 9 1.31 -5.55 10.37
N SER A 10 0.79 -6.46 9.53
CA SER A 10 -0.57 -6.33 8.99
C SER A 10 -1.61 -6.46 10.10
N THR A 11 -1.39 -7.36 11.05
CA THR A 11 -2.27 -7.54 12.21
C THR A 11 -2.25 -6.29 13.09
N ALA A 12 -1.06 -5.80 13.47
CA ALA A 12 -0.93 -4.59 14.27
C ALA A 12 -1.58 -3.37 13.57
N TYR A 13 -1.40 -3.25 12.24
CA TYR A 13 -2.04 -2.22 11.44
C TYR A 13 -3.57 -2.33 11.46
N LEU A 14 -4.14 -3.52 11.22
CA LEU A 14 -5.60 -3.71 11.21
C LEU A 14 -6.21 -3.44 12.59
N LEU A 15 -5.53 -3.82 13.67
CA LEU A 15 -5.95 -3.49 15.04
C LEU A 15 -5.93 -1.97 15.28
N ALA A 16 -4.84 -1.31 14.89
CA ALA A 16 -4.74 0.14 14.99
C ALA A 16 -5.82 0.85 14.13
N LEU A 17 -6.11 0.32 12.95
CA LEU A 17 -7.14 0.83 12.05
C LEU A 17 -8.51 0.77 12.71
N VAL A 18 -8.90 -0.40 13.25
CA VAL A 18 -10.17 -0.60 13.96
C VAL A 18 -10.27 0.30 15.19
N GLU A 19 -9.23 0.36 16.02
CA GLU A 19 -9.18 1.22 17.20
C GLU A 19 -9.35 2.70 16.79
N LEU A 20 -8.61 3.14 15.78
CA LEU A 20 -8.64 4.52 15.34
C LEU A 20 -10.02 4.90 14.77
N THR A 21 -10.55 4.11 13.85
CA THR A 21 -11.77 4.44 13.10
C THR A 21 -13.05 4.13 13.84
N LEU A 22 -13.12 3.03 14.61
CA LEU A 22 -14.34 2.59 15.28
C LEU A 22 -14.41 2.99 16.75
N VAL A 23 -13.27 3.19 17.42
CA VAL A 23 -13.23 3.50 18.86
C VAL A 23 -12.97 4.97 19.12
N ARG A 24 -11.95 5.56 18.47
CA ARG A 24 -11.48 6.91 18.81
C ARG A 24 -12.19 8.04 18.08
N PHE A 25 -12.51 7.86 16.80
CA PHE A 25 -13.16 8.90 16.01
C PHE A 25 -14.69 8.76 16.05
N HIS A 26 -15.31 9.55 16.92
CA HIS A 26 -16.76 9.75 16.98
C HIS A 26 -17.11 11.12 16.38
N GLN A 27 -18.24 11.24 15.66
CA GLN A 27 -18.76 12.55 15.28
C GLN A 27 -20.21 12.72 15.71
N ASP A 28 -20.47 13.82 16.42
CA ASP A 28 -21.79 14.18 16.94
C ASP A 28 -22.62 14.91 15.86
N SER A 29 -22.91 14.29 14.71
CA SER A 29 -23.88 14.78 13.71
C SER A 29 -24.18 13.75 12.61
N PRO A 30 -25.45 13.27 12.45
CA PRO A 30 -25.73 11.97 11.81
C PRO A 30 -26.17 12.00 10.33
N GLU A 31 -25.91 13.04 9.54
CA GLU A 31 -26.43 13.09 8.15
C GLU A 31 -25.53 12.43 7.08
N PRO A 32 -25.90 11.26 6.49
CA PRO A 32 -25.11 10.55 5.48
C PRO A 32 -24.70 11.41 4.31
N ASN A 33 -23.39 11.43 4.01
CA ASN A 33 -22.88 12.02 2.78
C ASN A 33 -22.69 10.94 1.71
N LEU A 34 -23.68 10.83 0.83
CA LEU A 34 -23.60 9.99 -0.37
C LEU A 34 -23.30 10.80 -1.63
N VAL A 35 -23.05 12.11 -1.51
CA VAL A 35 -22.75 12.99 -2.63
C VAL A 35 -21.24 13.17 -2.72
N PRO A 36 -20.60 12.68 -3.81
CA PRO A 36 -19.17 12.83 -3.99
C PRO A 36 -18.75 14.30 -3.98
N MET A 37 -17.59 14.55 -3.37
CA MET A 37 -16.89 15.82 -3.20
C MET A 37 -17.60 16.84 -2.29
N ARG A 38 -18.71 16.49 -1.64
CA ARG A 38 -19.42 17.42 -0.74
C ARG A 38 -18.58 17.76 0.49
N THR A 39 -18.01 16.77 1.16
CA THR A 39 -17.20 16.97 2.37
C THR A 39 -15.88 17.64 2.04
N VAL A 40 -15.25 17.26 0.92
CA VAL A 40 -14.05 17.94 0.43
C VAL A 40 -14.33 19.41 0.14
N ALA A 41 -15.42 19.74 -0.55
CA ALA A 41 -15.80 21.12 -0.83
C ALA A 41 -16.10 21.92 0.46
N ALA A 42 -16.82 21.33 1.41
CA ALA A 42 -17.09 21.95 2.71
C ALA A 42 -15.80 22.23 3.49
N CYS A 43 -14.85 21.29 3.47
CA CYS A 43 -13.53 21.45 4.05
C CYS A 43 -12.76 22.62 3.40
N CYS A 44 -12.78 22.72 2.07
CA CYS A 44 -12.16 23.83 1.33
C CYS A 44 -12.72 25.19 1.78
N ALA A 45 -14.04 25.27 2.03
CA ALA A 45 -14.68 26.49 2.53
C ALA A 45 -14.32 26.82 3.99
N SER A 46 -14.07 25.80 4.82
CA SER A 46 -13.74 25.94 6.25
C SER A 46 -12.28 26.37 6.55
N GLY A 47 -11.42 26.36 5.53
CA GLY A 47 -10.01 26.79 5.62
C GLY A 47 -9.00 25.64 5.53
N GLY A 48 -7.72 26.01 5.28
CA GLY A 48 -6.69 25.07 4.85
C GLY A 48 -6.31 23.98 5.86
N ARG A 49 -6.34 24.25 7.17
CA ARG A 49 -5.93 23.26 8.19
C ARG A 49 -6.92 22.09 8.28
N THR A 50 -8.22 22.39 8.32
CA THR A 50 -9.28 21.37 8.40
C THR A 50 -9.27 20.50 7.15
N MET A 51 -9.19 21.13 5.98
CA MET A 51 -9.05 20.43 4.71
C MET A 51 -7.81 19.54 4.68
N ALA A 52 -6.64 20.06 5.08
CA ALA A 52 -5.41 19.30 5.07
C ALA A 52 -5.49 18.07 5.98
N LEU A 53 -6.02 18.20 7.19
CA LEU A 53 -6.17 17.08 8.12
C LEU A 53 -7.16 16.04 7.59
N ASN A 54 -8.29 16.46 7.01
CA ASN A 54 -9.28 15.53 6.48
C ASN A 54 -8.74 14.76 5.25
N VAL A 55 -8.18 15.49 4.29
CA VAL A 55 -7.66 14.89 3.05
C VAL A 55 -6.43 14.03 3.34
N ALA A 56 -5.45 14.55 4.09
CA ALA A 56 -4.24 13.80 4.39
C ALA A 56 -4.51 12.61 5.32
N GLY A 57 -5.42 12.76 6.29
CA GLY A 57 -5.82 11.68 7.20
C GLY A 57 -6.40 10.49 6.45
N ASN A 58 -7.38 10.73 5.58
CA ASN A 58 -7.99 9.66 4.77
C ASN A 58 -7.00 9.07 3.75
N LEU A 59 -6.22 9.89 3.04
CA LEU A 59 -5.17 9.37 2.14
C LEU A 59 -4.16 8.48 2.88
N ALA A 60 -3.78 8.85 4.11
CA ALA A 60 -2.84 8.07 4.90
C ALA A 60 -3.44 6.78 5.48
N LEU A 61 -4.75 6.76 5.74
CA LEU A 61 -5.42 5.69 6.49
C LEU A 61 -5.26 4.31 5.82
N LEU A 62 -5.52 4.22 4.51
CA LEU A 62 -5.39 2.98 3.73
C LEU A 62 -4.13 2.90 2.86
N ALA A 63 -3.25 3.91 2.89
CA ALA A 63 -1.94 3.84 2.23
C ALA A 63 -1.15 2.56 2.59
N PRO A 64 -1.11 2.09 3.86
CA PRO A 64 -0.44 0.84 4.20
C PRO A 64 -0.97 -0.39 3.45
N VAL A 65 -2.25 -0.44 3.07
CA VAL A 65 -2.83 -1.55 2.27
C VAL A 65 -2.15 -1.64 0.91
N GLY A 66 -1.87 -0.50 0.27
CA GLY A 66 -1.17 -0.42 -1.01
C GLY A 66 0.25 -0.99 -0.98
N VAL A 67 0.87 -1.02 0.20
CA VAL A 67 2.21 -1.57 0.42
C VAL A 67 2.15 -3.02 0.92
N LEU A 68 1.30 -3.31 1.90
CA LEU A 68 1.25 -4.62 2.55
C LEU A 68 0.67 -5.69 1.64
N LEU A 69 -0.34 -5.38 0.81
CA LEU A 69 -0.98 -6.34 -0.08
C LEU A 69 -0.01 -6.99 -1.09
N PRO A 70 0.81 -6.25 -1.86
CA PRO A 70 1.82 -6.84 -2.75
C PRO A 70 2.99 -7.49 -2.01
N LEU A 71 3.27 -7.11 -0.75
CA LEU A 71 4.30 -7.78 0.05
C LEU A 71 3.82 -9.13 0.59
N ALA A 72 2.54 -9.24 0.96
CA ALA A 72 1.93 -10.43 1.52
C ALA A 72 1.62 -11.52 0.48
N ARG A 73 1.31 -11.13 -0.77
CA ARG A 73 1.01 -12.09 -1.84
C ARG A 73 2.25 -12.38 -2.70
N PRO A 74 2.74 -13.64 -2.75
CA PRO A 74 3.78 -14.02 -3.68
C PRO A 74 3.22 -13.97 -5.12
N GLY A 75 3.53 -12.91 -5.86
CA GLY A 75 3.09 -12.73 -7.24
C GLY A 75 2.86 -11.26 -7.63
N ARG A 76 2.42 -11.03 -8.86
CA ARG A 76 2.02 -9.68 -9.30
C ARG A 76 0.61 -9.39 -8.81
N VAL A 77 0.50 -8.55 -7.78
CA VAL A 77 -0.77 -7.89 -7.45
C VAL A 77 -1.05 -6.85 -8.52
N SER A 78 -2.28 -6.80 -9.06
CA SER A 78 -2.70 -5.79 -10.05
C SER A 78 -3.22 -4.52 -9.38
N THR A 79 -3.20 -3.40 -10.11
CA THR A 79 -3.80 -2.14 -9.65
C THR A 79 -5.27 -2.31 -9.25
N ALA A 80 -6.04 -3.07 -10.04
CA ALA A 80 -7.45 -3.35 -9.75
C ALA A 80 -7.63 -4.11 -8.43
N GLN A 81 -6.74 -5.05 -8.10
CA GLN A 81 -6.79 -5.76 -6.82
C GLN A 81 -6.55 -4.84 -5.63
N VAL A 82 -5.64 -3.87 -5.75
CA VAL A 82 -5.40 -2.87 -4.69
C VAL A 82 -6.61 -1.96 -4.53
N VAL A 83 -7.14 -1.44 -5.63
CA VAL A 83 -8.33 -0.58 -5.61
C VAL A 83 -9.50 -1.32 -4.98
N LEU A 84 -9.81 -2.54 -5.45
CA LEU A 84 -10.91 -3.34 -4.88
C LEU A 84 -10.70 -3.64 -3.39
N ALA A 85 -9.50 -4.06 -2.98
CA ALA A 85 -9.22 -4.34 -1.58
C ALA A 85 -9.38 -3.09 -0.70
N ALA A 86 -8.87 -1.93 -1.15
CA ALA A 86 -8.96 -0.68 -0.42
C ALA A 86 -10.40 -0.16 -0.36
N SER A 87 -11.13 -0.16 -1.48
CA SER A 87 -12.53 0.28 -1.51
C SER A 87 -13.44 -0.62 -0.68
N LEU A 88 -13.24 -1.94 -0.70
CA LEU A 88 -13.99 -2.88 0.15
C LEU A 88 -13.68 -2.67 1.63
N LEU A 89 -12.40 -2.50 1.99
CA LEU A 89 -12.03 -2.24 3.38
C LEU A 89 -12.57 -0.89 3.87
N SER A 90 -12.46 0.17 3.06
CA SER A 90 -13.02 1.46 3.42
C SER A 90 -14.54 1.41 3.53
N GLY A 91 -15.22 0.77 2.57
CA GLY A 91 -16.68 0.59 2.64
C GLY A 91 -17.12 -0.23 3.85
N ALA A 92 -16.34 -1.23 4.26
CA ALA A 92 -16.61 -1.97 5.50
C ALA A 92 -16.44 -1.10 6.76
N ILE A 93 -15.46 -0.19 6.78
CA ILE A 93 -15.28 0.77 7.87
C ILE A 93 -16.47 1.73 7.93
N GLU A 94 -16.83 2.36 6.81
CA GLU A 94 -17.98 3.25 6.71
C GLU A 94 -19.28 2.56 7.14
N ALA A 95 -19.50 1.32 6.68
CA ALA A 95 -20.67 0.54 7.04
C ALA A 95 -20.70 0.18 8.54
N ALA A 96 -19.55 -0.18 9.13
CA ALA A 96 -19.45 -0.47 10.56
C ALA A 96 -19.68 0.78 11.43
N GLN A 97 -19.17 1.93 11.00
CA GLN A 97 -19.38 3.21 11.67
C GLN A 97 -20.86 3.63 11.63
N PHE A 98 -21.49 3.49 10.45
CA PHE A 98 -22.91 3.77 10.25
C PHE A 98 -23.79 2.84 11.09
N ALA A 99 -23.54 1.52 11.05
CA ALA A 99 -24.29 0.53 11.83
C ALA A 99 -24.12 0.71 13.35
N GLY A 100 -22.95 1.18 13.79
CA GLY A 100 -22.68 1.48 15.20
C GLY A 100 -23.28 2.81 15.69
N GLY A 101 -23.89 3.61 14.80
CA GLY A 101 -24.40 4.95 15.12
C GLY A 101 -23.31 5.92 15.57
N ARG A 102 -22.04 5.63 15.26
CA ARG A 102 -20.86 6.36 15.79
C ARG A 102 -20.43 7.51 14.93
N ARG A 103 -20.70 7.37 13.63
CA ARG A 103 -20.34 8.34 12.61
C ARG A 103 -21.21 8.06 11.40
N THR A 104 -21.31 9.09 10.61
CA THR A 104 -22.03 9.08 9.37
C THR A 104 -21.15 8.56 8.23
N ALA A 105 -21.72 7.69 7.38
CA ALA A 105 -21.03 7.23 6.18
C ALA A 105 -20.71 8.41 5.25
N ASP A 106 -19.46 8.51 4.80
CA ASP A 106 -18.99 9.54 3.88
C ASP A 106 -18.30 8.93 2.65
N VAL A 107 -18.90 9.15 1.47
CA VAL A 107 -18.34 8.68 0.21
C VAL A 107 -16.99 9.33 -0.12
N ASP A 108 -16.72 10.54 0.40
CA ASP A 108 -15.44 11.22 0.19
C ASP A 108 -14.31 10.50 0.94
N ASP A 109 -14.57 10.05 2.16
CA ASP A 109 -13.62 9.27 2.98
C ASP A 109 -13.27 7.96 2.23
N LEU A 110 -14.26 7.25 1.67
CA LEU A 110 -14.06 6.06 0.84
C LEU A 110 -13.17 6.31 -0.38
N ILE A 111 -13.44 7.39 -1.11
CA ILE A 111 -12.68 7.77 -2.30
C ILE A 111 -11.24 8.11 -1.91
N LEU A 112 -11.03 8.96 -0.90
CA LEU A 112 -9.71 9.38 -0.44
C LEU A 112 -8.89 8.19 0.08
N ASN A 113 -9.49 7.31 0.89
CA ASN A 113 -8.85 6.10 1.37
C ASN A 113 -8.38 5.20 0.20
N THR A 114 -9.23 5.03 -0.82
CA THR A 114 -8.90 4.24 -2.02
C THR A 114 -7.75 4.88 -2.81
N ILE A 115 -7.77 6.20 -2.99
CA ILE A 115 -6.70 6.95 -3.68
C ILE A 115 -5.38 6.82 -2.91
N GLY A 116 -5.42 6.90 -1.58
CA GLY A 116 -4.25 6.74 -0.71
C GLY A 116 -3.56 5.38 -0.87
N ALA A 117 -4.36 4.30 -0.87
CA ALA A 117 -3.86 2.96 -1.12
C ALA A 117 -3.25 2.82 -2.53
N LEU A 118 -3.92 3.38 -3.55
CA LEU A 118 -3.41 3.36 -4.92
C LEU A 118 -2.08 4.12 -5.05
N ALA A 119 -1.98 5.31 -4.44
CA ALA A 119 -0.77 6.12 -4.46
C ALA A 119 0.41 5.38 -3.79
N ALA A 120 0.20 4.78 -2.62
CA ALA A 120 1.26 4.02 -1.95
C ALA A 120 1.73 2.81 -2.77
N TYR A 121 0.79 2.11 -3.42
CA TYR A 121 1.10 0.99 -4.32
C TYR A 121 1.90 1.43 -5.56
N THR A 122 1.51 2.54 -6.20
CA THR A 122 2.24 3.05 -7.37
C THR A 122 3.64 3.52 -6.98
N THR A 123 3.80 4.21 -5.85
CA THR A 123 5.11 4.58 -5.31
C THR A 123 5.99 3.35 -5.07
N LEU A 124 5.46 2.31 -4.42
CA LEU A 124 6.18 1.06 -4.20
C LEU A 124 6.66 0.43 -5.52
N ARG A 125 5.80 0.41 -6.55
CA ARG A 125 6.16 -0.12 -7.87
C ARG A 125 7.25 0.68 -8.56
N VAL A 126 7.18 2.01 -8.51
CA VAL A 126 8.19 2.89 -9.12
C VAL A 126 9.53 2.70 -8.43
N VAL A 127 9.57 2.74 -7.10
CA VAL A 127 10.80 2.57 -6.32
C VAL A 127 11.41 1.19 -6.55
N SER A 128 10.61 0.12 -6.49
CA SER A 128 11.11 -1.25 -6.70
C SER A 128 11.60 -1.52 -8.13
N THR A 129 11.05 -0.82 -9.12
CA THR A 129 11.54 -0.89 -10.51
C THR A 129 12.87 -0.16 -10.64
N ALA A 130 12.98 1.05 -10.09
CA ALA A 130 14.23 1.83 -10.10
C ALA A 130 15.39 1.09 -9.41
N SER A 131 15.12 0.42 -8.28
CA SER A 131 16.14 -0.36 -7.55
C SER A 131 16.62 -1.61 -8.30
N ARG A 132 15.84 -2.17 -9.22
CA ARG A 132 16.25 -3.32 -10.04
C ARG A 132 17.15 -2.93 -11.21
N SER A 133 16.98 -1.71 -11.72
CA SER A 133 17.82 -1.16 -12.80
C SER A 133 19.25 -0.85 -12.35
N PHE A 134 19.49 -0.75 -11.04
CA PHE A 134 20.81 -0.56 -10.46
C PHE A 134 21.50 -1.93 -10.23
N THR A 135 21.82 -2.62 -11.33
CA THR A 135 22.80 -3.72 -11.26
C THR A 135 24.20 -3.08 -11.24
N PRO A 136 25.03 -3.31 -10.21
CA PRO A 136 26.39 -2.78 -10.19
C PRO A 136 27.15 -3.34 -11.41
N ILE A 137 27.59 -2.45 -12.31
CA ILE A 137 28.54 -2.78 -13.37
C ILE A 137 29.86 -3.08 -12.66
N GLY A 138 30.07 -4.33 -12.26
CA GLY A 138 31.28 -4.68 -11.51
C GLY A 138 31.25 -5.99 -10.78
N THR A 139 31.01 -7.10 -11.46
CA THR A 139 31.57 -8.42 -11.12
C THR A 139 31.64 -9.31 -12.37
N ALA A 140 32.25 -8.81 -13.44
CA ALA A 140 32.86 -9.72 -14.41
C ALA A 140 34.10 -10.31 -13.72
N GLY A 141 33.91 -11.39 -12.96
CA GLY A 141 35.03 -12.15 -12.40
C GLY A 141 35.99 -12.57 -13.51
N PRO A 142 37.31 -12.63 -13.26
CA PRO A 142 38.27 -12.96 -14.30
C PRO A 142 37.97 -14.35 -14.85
N ARG A 143 37.68 -14.43 -16.15
CA ARG A 143 37.67 -15.72 -16.86
C ARG A 143 39.07 -16.31 -16.73
N ARG A 144 39.23 -17.31 -15.88
CA ARG A 144 40.46 -18.11 -15.86
C ARG A 144 40.66 -18.67 -17.27
N PRO A 145 41.80 -18.43 -17.93
CA PRO A 145 42.10 -19.12 -19.18
C PRO A 145 42.13 -20.61 -18.91
N ALA A 146 41.42 -21.39 -19.74
CA ALA A 146 41.46 -22.84 -19.68
C ALA A 146 42.92 -23.28 -19.87
N PHE A 147 43.49 -23.90 -18.83
CA PHE A 147 44.82 -24.47 -18.88
C PHE A 147 44.78 -25.66 -19.84
N ALA A 148 45.21 -25.44 -21.07
CA ALA A 148 45.42 -26.50 -22.05
C ALA A 148 46.64 -27.31 -21.59
N GLY A 149 46.39 -28.47 -20.98
CA GLY A 149 47.44 -29.42 -20.60
C GLY A 149 48.20 -29.93 -21.83
N PRO A 150 49.50 -30.25 -21.70
CA PRO A 150 50.30 -30.71 -22.82
C PRO A 150 49.82 -32.10 -23.27
N ARG A 151 49.48 -32.21 -24.56
CA ARG A 151 49.22 -33.51 -25.21
C ARG A 151 50.52 -34.30 -25.20
N GLY A 152 50.51 -35.42 -24.48
CA GLY A 152 51.62 -36.36 -24.42
C GLY A 152 52.02 -36.81 -25.82
N ALA A 153 53.30 -36.63 -26.12
CA ALA A 153 53.98 -37.27 -27.22
C ALA A 153 54.05 -38.78 -26.92
N GLY A 154 53.29 -39.57 -27.68
CA GLY A 154 53.48 -41.01 -27.78
C GLY A 154 54.27 -41.30 -29.05
N ALA A 155 55.57 -41.50 -28.90
CA ALA A 155 56.48 -41.97 -29.94
C ALA A 155 56.90 -43.42 -29.62
N GLY A 156 56.90 -44.27 -30.66
CA GLY A 156 57.49 -45.61 -30.68
C GLY A 156 56.53 -46.74 -30.26
N ARG A 157 56.46 -47.88 -30.94
CA ARG A 157 57.22 -48.48 -32.05
C ARG A 157 56.27 -49.44 -32.78
#